data_AF-A0A938SG89-F1
#
_entry.id   AF-A0A938SG89-F1
#
_cell.length_a   1.000
_cell.length_b   1.000
_cell.length_c   1.000
_cell.angle_alpha   90.00
_cell.angle_beta   90.00
_cell.angle_gamma   90.00
#
_symmetry.space_group_name_H-M   'P 1'
#
loop_
_entity.id
_entity.type
_entity.pdbx_description
1 polymer ?
#
loop_
_entity_poly.entity_id
_entity_poly.type
_entity_poly.pdbx_seq_one_letter_code
_entity_poly.pdbx_strand_id
1 'polypeptide(L)'
;SALFNMGRYDDAIPKYQDAIALNPEDAAAHVGLGACHFWKTRYDDAIAALTTAARLCPNYLKARLFLAHAYTKSEKWREAADAWREVLRLSPDDAEALERLTSAEQKVEATRREESHRAAQK
;
A
#
# COMPACT_ATOMS: atom_id res chain seq x y z
N SER A 1 -4.63 -8.61 22.93
CA SER A 1 -5.05 -9.15 21.62
C SER A 1 -4.12 -8.84 20.43
N ALA A 2 -2.96 -8.20 20.62
CA ALA A 2 -1.98 -7.98 19.54
C ALA A 2 -1.15 -9.24 19.21
N LEU A 3 -0.77 -10.03 20.23
CA LEU A 3 0.00 -11.27 20.03
C LEU A 3 -0.74 -12.30 19.16
N PHE A 4 -2.07 -12.40 19.30
CA PHE A 4 -2.86 -13.39 18.57
C PHE A 4 -2.86 -13.14 17.06
N ASN A 5 -2.90 -11.87 16.64
CA ASN A 5 -2.80 -11.52 15.22
C ASN A 5 -1.36 -11.63 14.71
N MET A 6 -0.36 -11.23 15.50
CA MET A 6 1.06 -11.36 15.10
C MET A 6 1.47 -12.80 14.82
N GLY A 7 1.11 -13.75 15.70
CA GLY A 7 1.43 -15.17 15.48
C GLY A 7 0.80 -15.73 14.20
N ARG A 8 -0.42 -15.30 13.85
CA ARG A 8 -1.10 -15.75 12.63
C ARG A 8 -0.47 -15.24 11.35
N TYR A 9 0.14 -14.05 11.36
CA TYR A 9 0.80 -13.51 10.17
C TYR A 9 2.14 -14.19 9.91
N ASP A 10 2.92 -14.49 10.97
CA ASP A 10 4.17 -15.24 10.84
C ASP A 10 3.96 -16.63 10.25
N ASP A 11 2.89 -17.33 10.66
CA ASP A 11 2.54 -18.64 10.12
C ASP A 11 1.94 -18.58 8.70
N ALA A 12 1.39 -17.44 8.30
CA ALA A 12 0.71 -17.26 7.01
C ALA A 12 1.67 -16.86 5.88
N ILE A 13 2.70 -16.06 6.19
CA ILE A 13 3.72 -15.64 5.22
C ILE A 13 4.32 -16.83 4.44
N PRO A 14 4.84 -17.90 5.08
CA PRO A 14 5.43 -19.01 4.34
C PRO A 14 4.41 -19.70 3.44
N LYS A 15 3.14 -19.81 3.86
CA LYS A 15 2.08 -20.41 3.05
C LYS A 15 1.78 -19.62 1.79
N TYR A 16 1.77 -18.29 1.87
CA TYR A 16 1.61 -17.45 0.69
C TYR A 16 2.84 -17.48 -0.21
N GLN A 17 4.04 -17.55 0.37
CA GLN A 17 5.28 -17.72 -0.40
C GLN A 17 5.30 -19.04 -1.17
N ASP A 18 4.89 -20.15 -0.53
CA ASP A 18 4.74 -21.45 -1.18
C ASP A 18 3.69 -21.40 -2.30
N ALA A 19 2.55 -20.76 -2.06
CA ALA A 19 1.51 -20.57 -3.08
C ALA A 19 2.02 -19.76 -4.28
N ILE A 20 2.79 -18.69 -4.04
CA ILE A 20 3.44 -17.89 -5.09
C ILE A 20 4.52 -18.70 -5.82
N ALA A 21 5.28 -19.55 -5.14
CA ALA A 21 6.27 -20.40 -5.77
C ALA A 21 5.62 -21.43 -6.70
N LEU A 22 4.45 -21.95 -6.32
CA LEU A 22 3.64 -22.86 -7.14
C LEU A 22 2.95 -22.15 -8.30
N ASN A 23 2.43 -20.94 -8.07
CA ASN A 23 1.79 -20.10 -9.08
C ASN A 23 2.18 -18.61 -8.90
N PRO A 24 3.20 -18.13 -9.62
CA PRO A 24 3.65 -16.74 -9.51
C PRO A 24 2.62 -15.70 -9.95
N GLU A 25 1.59 -16.10 -10.70
CA GLU A 25 0.53 -15.23 -11.22
C GLU A 25 -0.73 -15.21 -10.32
N ASP A 26 -0.70 -15.88 -9.17
CA ASP A 26 -1.80 -15.82 -8.21
C ASP A 26 -1.84 -14.46 -7.49
N ALA A 27 -2.61 -13.53 -8.06
CA ALA A 27 -2.82 -12.20 -7.50
C ALA A 27 -3.36 -12.24 -6.06
N ALA A 28 -4.17 -13.24 -5.69
CA ALA A 28 -4.72 -13.35 -4.34
C ALA A 28 -3.65 -13.77 -3.33
N ALA A 29 -2.74 -14.67 -3.72
CA ALA A 29 -1.60 -15.04 -2.89
C ALA A 29 -0.67 -13.83 -2.65
N HIS A 30 -0.41 -13.02 -3.67
CA HIS A 30 0.34 -11.77 -3.54
C HIS A 30 -0.36 -10.75 -2.62
N VAL A 31 -1.69 -10.61 -2.68
CA VAL A 31 -2.46 -9.79 -1.73
C VAL A 31 -2.34 -10.32 -0.31
N GLY A 32 -2.45 -11.64 -0.13
CA GLY A 32 -2.33 -12.28 1.17
C GLY A 32 -0.96 -12.04 1.82
N LEU A 33 0.11 -12.23 1.05
CA LEU A 33 1.47 -11.93 1.48
C LEU A 33 1.63 -10.45 1.84
N GLY A 34 1.22 -9.56 0.94
CA GLY A 34 1.29 -8.12 1.14
C GLY A 34 0.54 -7.62 2.37
N ALA A 35 -0.66 -8.14 2.62
CA ALA A 35 -1.44 -7.83 3.82
C ALA A 35 -0.73 -8.31 5.09
N CYS A 36 -0.12 -9.50 5.10
CA CYS A 36 0.64 -9.98 6.24
C CYS A 36 1.83 -9.06 6.55
N HIS A 37 2.60 -8.66 5.53
CA HIS A 37 3.69 -7.69 5.71
C HIS A 37 3.19 -6.33 6.20
N PHE A 38 2.05 -5.85 5.69
CA PHE A 38 1.45 -4.59 6.13
C PHE A 38 1.11 -4.61 7.63
N TRP A 39 0.42 -5.65 8.11
CA TRP A 39 0.07 -5.78 9.52
C TRP A 39 1.28 -6.00 10.43
N LYS A 40 2.38 -6.52 9.86
CA LYS A 40 3.69 -6.61 10.51
C LYS A 40 4.53 -5.33 10.39
N THR A 41 3.94 -4.23 9.92
CA THR A 41 4.59 -2.93 9.70
C THR A 41 5.82 -2.99 8.77
N ARG A 42 5.93 -4.04 7.96
CA ARG A 42 6.98 -4.20 6.93
C ARG A 42 6.46 -3.62 5.62
N TYR A 43 6.32 -2.30 5.58
CA TYR A 43 5.57 -1.66 4.50
C TYR A 43 6.27 -1.77 3.13
N ASP A 44 7.59 -1.81 3.06
CA ASP A 44 8.31 -2.01 1.79
C ASP A 44 8.05 -3.40 1.18
N ASP A 45 8.11 -4.45 2.00
CA ASP A 45 7.75 -5.82 1.58
C ASP A 45 6.27 -5.88 1.13
N ALA A 46 5.39 -5.20 1.88
CA ALA A 46 3.98 -5.12 1.54
C ALA A 46 3.79 -4.45 0.18
N ILE A 47 4.43 -3.31 -0.06
CA ILE A 47 4.38 -2.57 -1.33
C ILE A 47 4.84 -3.47 -2.48
N ALA A 48 5.93 -4.24 -2.33
CA ALA A 48 6.44 -5.11 -3.38
C ALA A 48 5.42 -6.19 -3.78
N ALA A 49 4.86 -6.91 -2.81
CA ALA A 49 3.87 -7.95 -3.06
C ALA A 49 2.56 -7.36 -3.64
N LEU A 50 2.07 -6.26 -3.07
CA LEU A 50 0.83 -5.61 -3.50
C LEU A 50 0.93 -4.97 -4.87
N THR A 51 2.10 -4.44 -5.24
CA THR A 51 2.37 -3.93 -6.60
C THR A 51 2.28 -5.06 -7.61
N THR A 52 2.81 -6.24 -7.28
CA THR A 52 2.69 -7.42 -8.13
C THR A 52 1.23 -7.86 -8.27
N ALA A 53 0.47 -7.92 -7.17
CA ALA A 53 -0.95 -8.21 -7.21
C ALA A 53 -1.76 -7.22 -8.07
N ALA A 54 -1.49 -5.91 -7.92
CA ALA A 54 -2.16 -4.86 -8.69
C ALA A 54 -1.81 -4.93 -10.19
N ARG A 55 -0.59 -5.36 -10.54
CA ARG A 55 -0.19 -5.61 -11.93
C ARG A 55 -0.90 -6.83 -12.53
N LEU A 56 -0.97 -7.93 -11.78
CA LEU A 56 -1.62 -9.17 -12.21
C LEU A 56 -3.12 -9.00 -12.37
N CYS A 57 -3.77 -8.28 -11.45
CA CYS A 57 -5.19 -7.99 -11.52
C CYS A 57 -5.45 -6.48 -11.34
N PRO A 58 -5.44 -5.71 -12.44
CA PRO A 58 -5.63 -4.26 -12.42
C PRO A 58 -7.03 -3.79 -12.01
N ASN A 59 -7.96 -4.64 -11.61
CA ASN A 59 -9.23 -4.22 -11.01
C ASN A 59 -9.42 -4.80 -9.59
N TYR A 60 -8.39 -5.40 -9.01
CA TYR A 60 -8.49 -5.97 -7.67
C TYR A 60 -8.45 -4.86 -6.61
N LEU A 61 -9.62 -4.37 -6.21
CA LEU A 61 -9.77 -3.27 -5.27
C LEU A 61 -9.00 -3.50 -3.96
N LYS A 62 -9.00 -4.73 -3.43
CA LYS A 62 -8.29 -5.09 -2.20
C LYS A 62 -6.78 -4.87 -2.31
N ALA A 63 -6.17 -5.21 -3.45
CA ALA A 63 -4.75 -4.99 -3.69
C ALA A 63 -4.43 -3.49 -3.68
N ARG A 64 -5.26 -2.67 -4.35
CA ARG A 64 -5.08 -1.21 -4.39
C ARG A 64 -5.23 -0.55 -3.03
N LEU A 65 -6.25 -0.93 -2.26
CA LEU A 65 -6.47 -0.39 -0.91
C LEU A 65 -5.26 -0.65 -0.02
N PHE A 66 -4.81 -1.91 0.07
CA PHE A 66 -3.61 -2.22 0.86
C PHE A 66 -2.37 -1.50 0.35
N LEU A 67 -2.21 -1.36 -0.97
CA LEU A 67 -1.07 -0.65 -1.56
C LEU A 67 -1.08 0.84 -1.19
N ALA A 68 -2.24 1.50 -1.31
CA ALA A 68 -2.42 2.90 -0.95
C ALA A 68 -2.18 3.14 0.55
N HIS A 69 -2.69 2.24 1.40
CA HIS A 69 -2.38 2.27 2.83
C HIS A 69 -0.91 2.05 3.12
N ALA A 70 -0.24 1.10 2.44
CA ALA A 70 1.18 0.83 2.65
C ALA A 70 2.05 2.02 2.27
N TYR A 71 1.77 2.69 1.14
CA TYR A 71 2.43 3.95 0.79
C TYR A 71 2.18 5.06 1.81
N THR A 72 0.93 5.21 2.27
CA THR A 72 0.56 6.20 3.31
C THR A 72 1.32 5.95 4.61
N LYS A 73 1.41 4.69 5.05
CA LYS A 73 2.12 4.31 6.28
C LYS A 73 3.64 4.38 6.17
N SER A 74 4.17 4.31 4.95
CA SER A 74 5.60 4.51 4.66
C SER A 74 5.94 5.98 4.40
N GLU A 75 4.97 6.90 4.55
CA GLU A 75 5.12 8.33 4.26
C GLU A 75 5.59 8.65 2.82
N LYS A 76 5.36 7.72 1.90
CA LYS A 76 5.61 7.90 0.47
C LYS A 76 4.43 8.65 -0.14
N TRP A 77 4.32 9.94 0.21
CA TRP A 77 3.09 10.73 0.02
C TRP A 77 2.68 10.89 -1.45
N ARG A 78 3.65 10.97 -2.36
CA ARG A 78 3.37 11.09 -3.80
C ARG A 78 2.75 9.81 -4.34
N GLU A 79 3.37 8.68 -4.05
CA GLU A 79 2.89 7.35 -4.43
C GLU A 79 1.56 7.01 -3.73
N ALA A 80 1.38 7.45 -2.48
CA ALA A 80 0.12 7.32 -1.77
C ALA A 80 -1.01 8.07 -2.50
N ALA A 81 -0.78 9.32 -2.91
CA ALA A 81 -1.78 10.09 -3.65
C ALA A 81 -2.16 9.39 -4.97
N ASP A 82 -1.18 8.92 -5.73
CA ASP A 82 -1.44 8.19 -6.98
C ASP A 82 -2.23 6.90 -6.73
N ALA A 83 -1.87 6.14 -5.69
CA ALA A 83 -2.57 4.91 -5.31
C ALA A 83 -4.02 5.18 -4.83
N TRP A 84 -4.27 6.26 -4.09
CA TRP A 84 -5.63 6.64 -3.67
C TRP A 84 -6.51 7.10 -4.84
N ARG A 85 -5.94 7.80 -5.82
CA ARG A 85 -6.67 8.11 -7.07
C ARG A 85 -7.10 6.84 -7.80
N GLU A 86 -6.23 5.84 -7.83
CA GLU A 86 -6.56 4.54 -8.43
C GLU A 86 -7.64 3.77 -7.65
N VAL A 87 -7.71 3.92 -6.32
CA VAL A 87 -8.83 3.39 -5.52
C VAL A 87 -10.13 4.10 -5.90
N LEU A 88 -10.13 5.43 -5.93
CA LEU A 88 -11.31 6.24 -6.32
C LEU A 88 -11.75 5.99 -7.76
N ARG A 89 -10.83 5.66 -8.67
CA ARG A 89 -11.18 5.24 -10.04
C ARG A 89 -12.04 3.97 -10.06
N LEU A 90 -11.83 3.05 -9.12
CA LEU A 90 -12.61 1.81 -8.99
C LEU A 90 -13.82 1.97 -8.06
N SER A 91 -13.75 2.86 -7.07
CA SER A 91 -14.79 3.13 -6.09
C SER A 91 -14.91 4.65 -5.88
N PRO A 92 -15.61 5.37 -6.77
CA PRO A 92 -15.65 6.83 -6.76
C PRO A 92 -16.24 7.45 -5.49
N ASP A 93 -17.12 6.72 -4.81
CA ASP A 93 -17.82 7.18 -3.62
C ASP A 93 -17.12 6.76 -2.30
N ASP A 94 -15.88 6.28 -2.38
CA ASP A 94 -15.10 5.90 -1.19
C ASP A 94 -14.62 7.16 -0.44
N ALA A 95 -15.38 7.53 0.60
CA ALA A 95 -15.10 8.70 1.42
C ALA A 95 -13.74 8.61 2.14
N GLU A 96 -13.31 7.42 2.56
CA GLU A 96 -11.99 7.26 3.17
C GLU A 96 -10.91 7.52 2.12
N ALA A 97 -11.01 6.93 0.93
CA ALA A 97 -10.04 7.14 -0.12
C ALA A 97 -9.90 8.63 -0.51
N LEU A 98 -11.01 9.37 -0.54
CA LEU A 98 -11.01 10.81 -0.78
C LEU A 98 -10.30 11.61 0.31
N GLU A 99 -10.58 11.31 1.59
CA GLU A 99 -9.92 11.95 2.72
C GLU A 99 -8.40 11.67 2.71
N ARG A 100 -8.03 10.41 2.43
CA ARG A 100 -6.63 9.97 2.36
C ARG A 100 -5.88 10.61 1.21
N LEU A 101 -6.50 10.73 0.03
CA LEU A 101 -5.94 11.44 -1.11
C LEU A 101 -5.65 12.90 -0.77
N THR A 102 -6.66 13.60 -0.22
CA THR A 102 -6.54 15.00 0.17
C THR A 102 -5.38 15.20 1.16
N SER A 103 -5.29 14.33 2.17
CA SER A 103 -4.21 14.36 3.16
C SER A 103 -2.83 14.11 2.53
N ALA A 104 -2.73 13.16 1.60
CA ALA A 104 -1.49 12.85 0.90
C ALA A 104 -1.03 14.03 0.03
N GLU A 105 -1.94 14.68 -0.70
CA GLU A 105 -1.63 15.85 -1.52
C GLU A 105 -1.15 17.04 -0.69
N GLN A 106 -1.77 17.29 0.47
CA GLN A 106 -1.31 18.31 1.41
C GLN A 106 0.11 18.06 1.88
N LYS A 107 0.46 16.81 2.19
CA LYS A 107 1.82 16.42 2.58
C LYS A 107 2.82 16.61 1.45
N VAL A 108 2.48 16.23 0.22
CA VAL A 108 3.33 16.45 -0.97
C VAL A 108 3.63 17.93 -1.16
N GLU A 109 2.61 18.79 -1.08
CA GLU A 109 2.77 20.23 -1.26
C GLU A 109 3.57 20.87 -0.11
N ALA A 110 3.37 20.41 1.14
CA ALA A 110 4.16 20.86 2.28
C ALA A 110 5.65 20.58 2.09
N THR A 111 6.02 19.34 1.72
CA THR A 111 7.41 18.96 1.44
C THR A 111 8.01 19.80 0.31
N ARG A 112 7.25 20.02 -0.79
CA ARG A 112 7.70 20.86 -1.90
C ARG A 112 7.99 22.30 -1.47
N ARG A 113 7.16 22.89 -0.61
CA ARG A 113 7.34 24.25 -0.09
C ARG A 113 8.58 24.35 0.79
N GLU A 114 8.79 23.38 1.67
CA GLU A 114 9.96 23.30 2.55
C GLU A 114 11.26 23.21 1.73
N GLU A 115 11.29 22.36 0.71
CA GLU A 115 12.42 22.21 -0.21
C GLU A 115 12.70 23.50 -0.98
N SER A 116 11.65 24.15 -1.50
CA SER A 116 11.76 25.41 -2.24
C SER A 116 12.30 26.54 -1.36
N HIS A 117 11.81 26.63 -0.12
CA HIS A 117 12.27 27.61 0.85
C HIS A 117 13.74 27.39 1.22
N ARG A 118 14.13 26.13 1.48
CA ARG A 118 15.51 25.76 1.78
C ARG A 118 16.47 26.05 0.62
N ALA A 119 16.02 25.84 -0.62
CA ALA A 119 16.83 26.13 -1.81
C ALA A 119 17.05 27.63 -2.01
N ALA A 120 16.06 28.47 -1.70
CA ALA A 120 16.17 29.93 -1.80
C ALA A 120 17.06 30.58 -0.71
N GLN A 121 17.37 29.85 0.36
CA GLN A 121 18.22 30.31 1.47
C GLN A 121 19.69 29.88 1.34
N LYS A 122 20.03 29.10 0.32
CA LYS A 122 21.41 28.69 -0.01
C LYS A 122 21.98 29.59 -1.10
#